data_AF-A0A822EC85-F1
#
_entry.id   AF-A0A822EC85-F1
#
_cell.length_a   1.000
_cell.length_b   1.000
_cell.length_c   1.000
_cell.angle_alpha   90.00
_cell.angle_beta   90.00
_cell.angle_gamma   90.00
#
_symmetry.space_group_name_H-M   'P 1'
#
loop_
_entity.id
_entity.type
_entity.pdbx_description
1 polymer ?
#
loop_
_entity_poly.entity_id
_entity_poly.type
_entity_poly.pdbx_seq_one_letter_code
_entity_poly.pdbx_strand_id
1 'polypeptide(L)'
;MAALQQNWKNLTVSLADAILTISMNRPKVNAMSIGLLNDLEQVFNHASKNNHIKGVHLRSNFSSTFCAGLDLSDMHERCAQRHRPTIDKFVFDTLSRGVTAPLHCSKPVACSLDGHAIA
;
A
#
# COMPACT_ATOMS: atom_id res chain seq x y z
N MET A 1 -13.38 0.60 21.27
CA MET A 1 -12.34 0.69 20.22
C MET A 1 -12.84 1.64 19.16
N ALA A 2 -12.15 2.76 18.91
CA ALA A 2 -12.59 3.71 17.88
C ALA A 2 -12.34 3.08 16.51
N ALA A 3 -13.41 2.83 15.76
CA ALA A 3 -13.30 2.40 14.37
C ALA A 3 -12.67 3.54 13.56
N LEU A 4 -11.54 3.27 12.90
CA LEU A 4 -10.97 4.18 11.92
C LEU A 4 -11.92 4.20 10.72
N GLN A 5 -12.76 5.23 10.62
CA GLN A 5 -13.62 5.42 9.45
C GLN A 5 -12.80 6.02 8.30
N GLN A 6 -11.93 5.19 7.69
CA GLN A 6 -11.38 5.41 6.36
C GLN A 6 -11.51 4.11 5.56
N ASN A 7 -12.04 4.22 4.33
CA ASN A 7 -12.37 3.07 3.50
C ASN A 7 -11.26 2.83 2.45
N TRP A 8 -10.19 2.15 2.87
CA TRP A 8 -9.14 1.68 1.97
C TRP A 8 -9.56 0.36 1.34
N LYS A 9 -9.83 0.36 0.03
CA LYS A 9 -10.44 -0.79 -0.65
C LYS A 9 -9.52 -2.02 -0.67
N ASN A 10 -8.22 -1.80 -0.73
CA ASN A 10 -7.22 -2.85 -0.89
C ASN A 10 -6.50 -3.21 0.42
N LEU A 11 -6.89 -2.60 1.54
CA LEU A 11 -6.25 -2.77 2.84
C LEU A 11 -7.28 -3.16 3.90
N THR A 12 -6.84 -3.97 4.86
CA THR A 12 -7.54 -4.17 6.13
C THR A 12 -6.71 -3.55 7.23
N VAL A 13 -7.30 -2.60 7.97
CA VAL A 13 -6.57 -1.76 8.92
C VAL A 13 -7.19 -1.86 10.31
N SER A 14 -6.35 -2.04 11.33
CA SER A 14 -6.76 -2.07 12.73
C SER A 14 -5.78 -1.31 13.61
N LEU A 15 -6.26 -0.78 14.74
CA LEU A 15 -5.43 -0.08 15.72
C LEU A 15 -5.62 -0.75 17.08
N ALA A 16 -4.53 -1.26 17.64
CA ALA A 16 -4.47 -1.85 18.97
C ALA A 16 -3.14 -1.46 19.61
N ASP A 17 -3.15 -1.14 20.91
CA ASP A 17 -1.95 -0.79 21.68
C ASP A 17 -1.08 0.30 21.01
N ALA A 18 -1.75 1.28 20.40
CA ALA A 18 -1.16 2.37 19.62
C ALA A 18 -0.33 1.94 18.39
N ILE A 19 -0.42 0.67 17.96
CA ILE A 19 0.17 0.16 16.73
C ILE A 19 -0.91 0.04 15.66
N LEU A 20 -0.71 0.74 14.54
CA LEU A 20 -1.57 0.63 13.37
C LEU A 20 -1.13 -0.59 12.55
N THR A 21 -1.94 -1.62 12.49
CA THR A 21 -1.70 -2.78 11.63
C THR A 21 -2.35 -2.53 10.27
N ILE A 22 -1.55 -2.55 9.21
CA ILE A 22 -1.96 -2.41 7.82
C ILE A 22 -1.74 -3.77 7.14
N SER A 23 -2.83 -4.43 6.78
CA SER A 23 -2.78 -5.70 6.05
C SER A 23 -3.18 -5.48 4.60
N MET A 24 -2.24 -5.66 3.67
CA MET A 24 -2.57 -5.65 2.24
C MET A 24 -3.46 -6.85 1.89
N ASN A 25 -4.59 -6.58 1.24
CA ASN A 25 -5.65 -7.55 1.01
C ASN A 25 -6.28 -7.36 -0.37
N ARG A 26 -5.45 -7.22 -1.41
CA ARG A 26 -5.89 -7.19 -2.82
C ARG A 26 -5.69 -8.57 -3.46
N PRO A 27 -6.76 -9.34 -3.70
CA PRO A 27 -6.64 -10.64 -4.33
C PRO A 27 -6.05 -10.56 -5.74
N LYS A 28 -5.29 -11.57 -6.19
CA LYS A 28 -4.89 -12.78 -5.42
C LYS A 28 -3.54 -12.65 -4.71
N VAL A 29 -2.74 -11.66 -5.08
CA VAL A 29 -1.29 -11.63 -4.80
C VAL A 29 -0.77 -10.23 -4.44
N ASN A 30 -1.66 -9.29 -4.09
CA ASN A 30 -1.32 -7.90 -3.80
C ASN A 30 -0.51 -7.20 -4.90
N ALA A 31 -0.80 -7.47 -6.18
CA ALA A 31 -0.15 -6.73 -7.27
C ALA A 31 -0.44 -5.22 -7.16
N MET A 32 0.60 -4.40 -7.38
CA MET A 32 0.59 -2.95 -7.20
C MET A 32 -0.20 -2.25 -8.31
N SER A 33 -1.52 -2.21 -8.13
CA SER A 33 -2.41 -1.34 -8.91
C SER A 33 -2.40 0.09 -8.36
N ILE A 34 -2.89 1.05 -9.15
CA ILE A 34 -3.13 2.43 -8.67
C ILE A 34 -3.92 2.45 -7.36
N GLY A 35 -4.95 1.62 -7.25
CA GLY A 35 -5.78 1.56 -6.06
C GLY A 35 -5.00 1.18 -4.80
N LEU A 36 -4.17 0.14 -4.90
CA LEU A 36 -3.34 -0.30 -3.77
C LEU A 36 -2.28 0.75 -3.42
N LEU A 37 -1.63 1.34 -4.42
CA LEU A 37 -0.61 2.38 -4.22
C LEU A 37 -1.19 3.64 -3.55
N ASN A 38 -2.36 4.08 -4.00
CA ASN A 38 -3.07 5.21 -3.39
C ASN A 38 -3.55 4.89 -1.97
N ASP A 39 -4.03 3.66 -1.72
CA ASP A 39 -4.44 3.25 -0.38
C ASP A 39 -3.25 3.25 0.59
N LEU A 40 -2.09 2.73 0.15
CA LEU A 40 -0.84 2.74 0.92
C LEU A 40 -0.40 4.16 1.28
N GLU A 41 -0.32 5.05 0.29
CA GLU A 41 0.03 6.45 0.56
C GLU A 41 -0.93 7.10 1.56
N GLN A 42 -2.24 6.94 1.36
CA GLN A 42 -3.25 7.54 2.23
C GLN A 42 -3.16 7.02 3.67
N VAL A 43 -2.97 5.71 3.87
CA VAL A 43 -2.88 5.13 5.22
C VAL A 43 -1.59 5.53 5.94
N PHE A 44 -0.46 5.62 5.25
CA PHE A 44 0.79 6.09 5.86
C PHE A 44 0.72 7.59 6.20
N ASN A 45 0.09 8.40 5.35
CA ASN A 45 -0.19 9.81 5.65
C ASN A 45 -1.13 9.96 6.86
N HIS A 46 -2.14 9.09 6.97
CA HIS A 46 -3.02 9.04 8.14
C HIS A 46 -2.22 8.70 9.40
N ALA A 47 -1.38 7.66 9.36
CA ALA A 47 -0.54 7.23 10.48
C ALA A 47 0.38 8.35 10.97
N SER A 48 1.00 9.09 10.05
CA SER A 48 1.88 10.22 10.39
C SER A 48 1.18 11.34 11.16
N LYS A 49 -0.09 11.63 10.81
CA LYS A 49 -0.87 12.75 11.37
C LYS A 49 -1.64 12.39 12.65
N ASN A 50 -1.80 11.10 12.94
CA ASN A 50 -2.59 10.62 14.06
C ASN A 50 -1.73 10.42 15.32
N ASN A 51 -2.00 11.20 16.37
CA ASN A 51 -1.23 11.16 17.62
C ASN A 51 -1.47 9.90 18.47
N HIS A 52 -2.56 9.16 18.22
CA HIS A 52 -2.84 7.88 18.88
C HIS A 52 -2.02 6.72 18.30
N ILE A 53 -1.39 6.91 17.14
CA ILE A 53 -0.53 5.93 16.50
C ILE A 53 0.93 6.23 16.88
N LYS A 54 1.60 5.23 17.44
CA LYS A 54 3.01 5.28 17.87
C LYS A 54 3.92 4.40 17.01
N GLY A 55 3.35 3.46 16.27
CA GLY A 55 4.08 2.64 15.30
C GLY A 55 3.14 2.04 14.26
N VAL A 56 3.70 1.56 13.17
CA VAL A 56 2.96 0.93 12.07
C VAL A 56 3.51 -0.48 11.84
N HIS A 57 2.61 -1.44 11.70
CA HIS A 57 2.92 -2.81 11.30
C HIS A 57 2.33 -3.07 9.90
N LEU A 58 3.19 -3.23 8.90
CA LEU A 58 2.79 -3.61 7.54
C LEU A 58 2.89 -5.12 7.38
N ARG A 59 1.85 -5.73 6.81
CA ARG A 59 1.81 -7.16 6.50
C ARG A 59 0.94 -7.46 5.29
N SER A 60 0.97 -8.70 4.84
CA SER A 60 -0.02 -9.24 3.91
C SER A 60 -1.09 -10.04 4.63
N ASN A 61 -2.30 -10.04 4.06
CA ASN A 61 -3.38 -10.95 4.46
C ASN A 61 -3.28 -12.32 3.77
N PHE A 62 -2.37 -12.48 2.80
CA PHE A 62 -2.07 -13.74 2.14
C PHE A 62 -0.75 -14.31 2.67
N SER A 63 -0.75 -15.59 3.06
CA SER A 63 0.45 -16.27 3.57
C SER A 63 1.46 -16.60 2.47
N SER A 64 1.02 -16.89 1.24
CA SER A 64 1.91 -17.28 0.14
C SER A 64 2.62 -16.10 -0.52
N THR A 65 2.06 -14.89 -0.42
CA THR A 65 2.54 -13.73 -1.15
C THR A 65 2.35 -12.47 -0.34
N PHE A 66 3.45 -11.76 -0.10
CA PHE A 66 3.41 -10.42 0.44
C PHE A 66 2.88 -9.45 -0.62
N CYS A 67 3.59 -9.33 -1.75
CA CYS A 67 3.26 -8.50 -2.90
C CYS A 67 3.97 -9.06 -4.14
N ALA A 68 3.23 -9.24 -5.24
CA ALA A 68 3.76 -9.77 -6.50
C ALA A 68 4.35 -8.71 -7.44
N GLY A 69 4.63 -7.49 -6.95
CA GLY A 69 5.21 -6.44 -7.76
C GLY A 69 4.17 -5.63 -8.55
N LEU A 70 4.62 -5.01 -9.65
CA LEU A 70 3.76 -4.19 -10.52
C LEU A 70 2.60 -4.99 -11.12
N ASP A 71 1.42 -4.37 -11.19
CA ASP A 71 0.28 -4.98 -11.88
C ASP A 71 0.47 -4.90 -13.41
N LEU A 72 0.94 -5.99 -14.00
CA LEU A 72 1.25 -6.06 -15.43
C LEU A 72 0.02 -5.93 -16.32
N SER A 73 -1.18 -6.28 -15.85
CA SER A 73 -2.42 -6.10 -16.60
C SER A 73 -2.75 -4.62 -16.72
N ASP A 74 -2.67 -3.87 -15.62
CA ASP A 74 -2.84 -2.40 -15.63
C ASP A 74 -1.75 -1.73 -16.48
N MET A 75 -0.50 -2.20 -16.42
CA MET A 75 0.57 -1.68 -17.27
C MET A 75 0.33 -1.96 -18.75
N HIS A 76 -0.14 -3.16 -19.10
CA HIS A 76 -0.44 -3.52 -20.48
C HIS A 76 -1.53 -2.61 -21.07
N GLU A 77 -2.61 -2.37 -20.33
CA GLU A 77 -3.70 -1.48 -20.76
C GLU A 77 -3.20 -0.04 -21.00
N ARG A 78 -2.35 0.50 -20.12
CA ARG A 78 -1.76 1.83 -20.28
C ARG A 78 -0.84 1.92 -21.50
N CYS A 79 -0.03 0.89 -21.73
CA CYS A 79 0.83 0.80 -22.91
C CYS A 79 0.00 0.70 -24.20
N ALA A 80 -1.10 -0.06 -24.19
CA ALA A 80 -1.99 -0.21 -25.33
C ALA A 80 -2.69 1.11 -25.72
N GLN A 81 -2.99 1.97 -24.74
CA GLN A 81 -3.54 3.31 -24.98
C GLN A 81 -2.53 4.27 -25.65
N ARG A 82 -1.24 3.90 -25.77
CA ARG A 82 -0.15 4.67 -26.41
C ARG A 82 -0.02 6.12 -25.96
N HIS A 83 -0.51 6.45 -24.76
CA HIS A 83 -0.45 7.80 -24.21
C HIS A 83 0.71 7.92 -23.23
N ARG A 84 1.90 8.29 -23.76
CA ARG A 84 3.14 8.42 -22.99
C ARG A 84 3.01 9.24 -21.68
N PRO A 85 2.31 10.38 -21.64
CA PRO A 85 2.08 11.13 -20.39
C PRO A 85 1.38 10.34 -19.29
N THR A 86 0.51 9.37 -19.63
CA THR A 86 -0.19 8.53 -18.63
C THR A 86 0.75 7.53 -17.98
N ILE A 87 1.72 7.01 -18.74
CA ILE A 87 2.74 6.07 -18.24
C ILE A 87 3.74 6.82 -17.36
N ASP A 88 4.26 7.96 -17.84
CA ASP A 88 5.21 8.77 -17.09
C ASP A 88 4.59 9.23 -15.76
N LYS A 89 3.33 9.70 -15.79
CA LYS A 89 2.60 10.04 -14.56
C LYS A 89 2.46 8.82 -13.64
N PHE A 90 2.11 7.64 -14.14
CA PHE A 90 2.01 6.47 -13.28
C PHE A 90 3.35 6.14 -12.61
N VAL A 91 4.43 6.05 -13.38
CA VAL A 91 5.75 5.64 -12.90
C VAL A 91 6.35 6.67 -11.96
N PHE A 92 6.42 7.93 -12.39
CA PHE A 92 7.13 8.98 -11.64
C PHE A 92 6.32 9.57 -10.48
N ASP A 93 5.00 9.41 -10.47
CA ASP A 93 4.13 9.94 -9.41
C ASP A 93 3.46 8.82 -8.59
N THR A 94 2.52 8.09 -9.15
CA THR A 94 1.67 7.16 -8.37
C THR A 94 2.45 5.98 -7.78
N LEU A 95 3.29 5.34 -8.59
CA LEU A 95 4.14 4.25 -8.13
C LEU A 95 5.11 4.75 -7.07
N SER A 96 5.85 5.82 -7.38
CA SER A 96 6.83 6.44 -6.48
C SER A 96 6.23 6.79 -5.12
N ARG A 97 5.11 7.51 -5.08
CA ARG A 97 4.43 7.88 -3.82
C ARG A 97 3.96 6.66 -3.04
N GLY A 98 3.34 5.69 -3.71
CA GLY A 98 2.81 4.49 -3.05
C GLY A 98 3.90 3.60 -2.44
N VAL A 99 4.98 3.32 -3.19
CA VAL A 99 6.05 2.41 -2.71
C VAL A 99 6.96 3.06 -1.67
N THR A 100 7.15 4.38 -1.74
CA THR A 100 7.99 5.13 -0.79
C THR A 100 7.21 5.64 0.42
N ALA A 101 5.88 5.50 0.46
CA ALA A 101 5.05 5.95 1.58
C ALA A 101 5.55 5.46 2.97
N PRO A 102 6.02 4.21 3.14
CA PRO A 102 6.59 3.78 4.43
C PRO A 102 7.82 4.61 4.86
N LEU A 103 8.65 5.03 3.91
CA LEU A 103 9.88 5.80 4.17
C LEU A 103 9.60 7.23 4.61
N HIS A 104 8.44 7.76 4.25
CA HIS A 104 8.00 9.11 4.61
C HIS A 104 7.07 9.11 5.84
N CYS A 105 6.83 7.96 6.46
CA CYS A 105 6.02 7.90 7.67
C CYS A 105 6.79 8.47 8.87
N SER A 106 6.16 9.37 9.63
CA SER A 106 6.79 9.96 10.83
C SER A 106 6.83 8.99 12.03
N LYS A 107 6.18 7.82 11.90
CA LYS A 107 6.14 6.77 12.91
C LYS A 107 7.07 5.62 12.49
N PRO A 108 7.70 4.92 13.45
CA PRO A 108 8.43 3.70 13.14
C PRO A 108 7.55 2.69 12.40
N VAL A 109 8.08 2.13 11.31
CA VAL A 109 7.40 1.13 10.49
C VAL A 109 8.14 -0.21 10.59
N ALA A 110 7.43 -1.26 10.97
CA ALA A 110 7.90 -2.63 10.92
C ALA A 110 7.09 -3.42 9.88
N CYS A 111 7.73 -4.34 9.17
CA CYS A 111 7.09 -5.17 8.15
C CYS A 111 7.23 -6.66 8.50
N SER A 112 6.15 -7.43 8.39
CA SER A 112 6.18 -8.89 8.40
C SER A 112 6.11 -9.44 6.98
N LEU A 113 7.14 -10.20 6.60
CA LEU A 113 7.31 -10.80 5.27
C LEU A 113 7.16 -12.32 5.37
N ASP A 114 5.93 -12.82 5.29
CA ASP A 114 5.62 -14.26 5.42
C ASP A 114 5.59 -15.01 4.08
N GLY A 115 5.74 -14.31 2.95
CA GLY A 115 5.64 -14.89 1.60
C GLY A 115 6.37 -14.08 0.53
N HIS A 116 6.13 -14.41 -0.74
CA HIS A 116 6.82 -13.77 -1.87
C HIS A 116 6.68 -12.24 -1.88
N ALA A 117 7.82 -11.53 -1.92
CA ALA A 117 7.92 -10.09 -2.10
C ALA A 117 8.79 -9.85 -3.36
N ILE A 118 8.13 -9.67 -4.50
CA ILE A 118 8.76 -9.70 -5.83
C ILE A 118 8.71 -8.30 -6.44
N ALA A 119 9.76 -7.96 -7.19
CA ALA A 119 9.88 -6.74 -7.99
C ALA A 119 9.82 -7.09 -9.48
#